data_AF-X1I1N0-F1
#
_entry.id   AF-X1I1N0-F1
#
_cell.length_a   1.000
_cell.length_b   1.000
_cell.length_c   1.000
_cell.angle_alpha   90.00
_cell.angle_beta   90.00
_cell.angle_gamma   90.00
#
_symmetry.space_group_name_H-M   'P 1'
#
loop_
_entity.id
_entity.type
_entity.pdbx_description
1 polymer ?
#
loop_
_entity_poly.entity_id
_entity_poly.type
_entity_poly.pdbx_seq_one_letter_code
_entity_poly.pdbx_strand_id
1 'polypeptide(L)'
;HYSAREFIKKILVDMIGVKYLVVGYNHQFGKNRQGDFQTLLSCSEEYHFMVEQLDAKIVDEEKVSSTKIREALLSGRIKTANSFLGYDYFLNGTIVAGKKIGRSIGFPTVNVLAEEDYKMIPRDGVYAVELVLGGKTFRGMLNAGIRPTVNSGGEAKSIEVHIFNFDQEIYGQDVTLIFKQRIRDEKMFENMEALAKQLKLDKQEALKILAGEKL
;
A
#
# COMPACT_ATOMS: atom_id res chain seq x y z
N HIS A 1 -27.34 -12.39 0.93
CA HIS A 1 -28.76 -12.79 1.08
C HIS A 1 -29.28 -13.68 -0.06
N TYR A 2 -28.87 -13.50 -1.32
CA TYR A 2 -29.29 -14.38 -2.43
C TYR A 2 -28.59 -15.74 -2.48
N SER A 3 -29.28 -16.77 -2.97
CA SER A 3 -28.64 -17.97 -3.51
C SER A 3 -27.81 -17.63 -4.75
N ALA A 4 -26.91 -18.52 -5.16
CA ALA A 4 -26.05 -18.30 -6.33
C ALA A 4 -26.88 -18.08 -7.62
N ARG A 5 -27.87 -18.94 -7.90
CA ARG A 5 -28.74 -18.79 -9.09
C ARG A 5 -29.58 -17.52 -9.04
N GLU A 6 -30.13 -17.16 -7.88
CA GLU A 6 -30.88 -15.91 -7.74
C GLU A 6 -30.01 -14.68 -7.99
N PHE A 7 -28.77 -14.69 -7.51
CA PHE A 7 -27.83 -13.62 -7.78
C PHE A 7 -27.53 -13.49 -9.28
N ILE A 8 -27.26 -14.61 -9.96
CA ILE A 8 -27.02 -14.62 -11.41
C ILE A 8 -28.23 -14.03 -12.15
N LYS A 9 -29.43 -14.56 -11.89
CA LYS A 9 -30.63 -14.14 -12.63
C LYS A 9 -30.98 -12.68 -12.34
N LYS A 10 -31.15 -12.32 -11.06
CA LYS A 10 -31.67 -10.99 -10.68
C LYS A 10 -30.64 -9.88 -10.89
N ILE A 11 -29.37 -10.14 -10.60
CA ILE A 11 -28.33 -9.11 -10.63
C ILE A 11 -27.58 -9.15 -11.96
N LEU A 12 -26.96 -10.28 -12.30
CA LEU A 12 -26.10 -10.33 -13.49
C LEU A 12 -26.91 -10.24 -14.79
N VAL A 13 -28.02 -10.97 -14.89
CA VAL A 13 -28.82 -11.05 -16.12
C VAL A 13 -29.84 -9.92 -16.19
N ASP A 14 -30.73 -9.80 -15.21
CA ASP A 14 -31.90 -8.89 -15.31
C ASP A 14 -31.53 -7.43 -15.08
N MET A 15 -30.63 -7.15 -14.13
CA MET A 15 -30.25 -5.79 -13.77
C MET A 15 -29.07 -5.27 -14.60
N ILE A 16 -27.99 -6.06 -14.71
CA ILE A 16 -26.78 -5.66 -15.43
C ILE A 16 -26.88 -5.96 -16.93
N GLY A 17 -27.60 -7.01 -17.33
CA GLY A 17 -27.65 -7.44 -18.73
C GLY A 17 -26.36 -8.09 -19.20
N VAL A 18 -25.66 -8.85 -18.33
CA VAL A 18 -24.34 -9.42 -18.63
C VAL A 18 -24.36 -10.25 -19.92
N LYS A 19 -23.35 -10.05 -20.76
CA LYS A 19 -23.12 -10.83 -21.99
C LYS A 19 -21.86 -11.69 -21.92
N TYR A 20 -20.85 -11.19 -21.22
CA TYR A 20 -19.58 -11.87 -21.01
C TYR A 20 -19.15 -11.67 -19.56
N LEU A 21 -18.86 -12.75 -18.86
CA LEU A 21 -18.44 -12.74 -17.45
C LEU A 21 -17.09 -13.42 -17.31
N VAL A 22 -16.12 -12.71 -16.77
CA VAL A 22 -14.78 -13.25 -16.49
C VAL A 22 -14.61 -13.39 -14.98
N VAL A 23 -14.20 -14.58 -14.53
CA VAL A 23 -13.98 -14.86 -13.11
C VAL A 23 -12.61 -15.50 -12.87
N GLY A 24 -12.04 -15.30 -11.69
CA GLY A 24 -10.80 -15.99 -11.31
C GLY A 24 -11.02 -17.45 -10.91
N TYR A 25 -9.95 -18.24 -10.96
CA TYR A 25 -9.95 -19.68 -10.62
C TYR A 25 -10.54 -20.02 -9.24
N ASN A 26 -10.48 -19.11 -8.27
CA ASN A 26 -10.96 -19.30 -6.90
C ASN A 26 -12.27 -18.55 -6.60
N HIS A 27 -12.99 -18.10 -7.62
CA HIS A 27 -14.20 -17.33 -7.45
C HIS A 27 -15.32 -18.16 -6.83
N GLN A 28 -15.89 -17.66 -5.74
CA GLN A 28 -17.06 -18.23 -5.08
C GLN A 28 -18.01 -17.11 -4.66
N PHE A 29 -19.32 -17.36 -4.77
CA PHE A 29 -20.36 -16.35 -4.57
C PHE A 29 -21.67 -16.96 -4.07
N GLY A 30 -22.68 -16.11 -3.83
CA GLY A 30 -23.96 -16.52 -3.26
C GLY A 30 -23.88 -16.82 -1.76
N LYS A 31 -25.04 -17.04 -1.14
CA LYS A 31 -25.16 -17.38 0.27
C LYS A 31 -24.27 -18.58 0.60
N ASN A 32 -23.47 -18.46 1.65
CA ASN A 32 -22.54 -19.50 2.12
C ASN A 32 -21.56 -20.01 1.05
N ARG A 33 -21.19 -19.18 0.05
CA ARG A 33 -20.23 -19.53 -1.00
C ARG A 33 -20.66 -20.76 -1.82
N GLN A 34 -21.96 -21.00 -1.92
CA GLN A 34 -22.52 -22.16 -2.63
C GLN A 34 -22.35 -22.10 -4.15
N GLY A 35 -22.06 -20.92 -4.70
CA GLY A 35 -21.85 -20.71 -6.14
C GLY A 35 -20.37 -20.75 -6.47
N ASP A 36 -20.06 -21.43 -7.56
CA ASP A 36 -18.73 -21.60 -8.13
C ASP A 36 -18.77 -21.45 -9.67
N PHE A 37 -17.65 -21.75 -10.34
CA PHE A 37 -17.59 -21.68 -11.80
C PHE A 37 -18.56 -22.65 -12.49
N GLN A 38 -18.77 -23.85 -11.94
CA GLN A 38 -19.71 -24.82 -12.52
C GLN A 38 -21.16 -24.30 -12.45
N THR A 39 -21.49 -23.62 -11.36
CA THR A 39 -22.78 -22.94 -11.21
C THR A 39 -22.95 -21.86 -12.27
N LEU A 40 -21.92 -21.04 -12.52
CA LEU A 40 -21.94 -20.00 -13.55
C LEU A 40 -22.10 -20.61 -14.95
N LEU A 41 -21.35 -21.68 -15.27
CA LEU A 41 -21.42 -22.37 -16.55
C LEU A 41 -22.82 -22.95 -16.82
N SER A 42 -23.43 -23.59 -15.81
CA SER A 42 -24.80 -24.11 -15.97
C SER A 42 -25.84 -23.00 -16.21
N CYS A 43 -25.64 -21.84 -15.59
CA CYS A 43 -26.55 -20.70 -15.76
C CYS A 43 -26.25 -19.89 -17.03
N SER A 44 -25.03 -19.97 -17.56
CA SER A 44 -24.64 -19.26 -18.78
C SER A 44 -25.32 -19.86 -20.00
N GLU A 45 -25.49 -21.18 -20.02
CA GLU A 45 -26.31 -21.88 -21.00
C GLU A 45 -27.79 -21.49 -20.90
N GLU A 46 -28.35 -21.47 -19.68
CA GLU A 46 -29.77 -21.15 -19.42
C GLU A 46 -30.13 -19.69 -19.74
N TYR A 47 -29.26 -18.74 -19.39
CA TYR A 47 -29.53 -17.31 -19.51
C TYR A 47 -28.78 -16.63 -20.65
N HIS A 48 -28.11 -17.41 -21.51
CA HIS A 48 -27.47 -16.96 -22.74
C HIS A 48 -26.43 -15.83 -22.54
N PHE A 49 -25.52 -16.03 -21.58
CA PHE A 49 -24.29 -15.25 -21.46
C PHE A 49 -23.07 -16.17 -21.62
N MET A 50 -21.89 -15.58 -21.84
CA MET A 50 -20.63 -16.32 -21.89
C MET A 50 -19.89 -16.17 -20.56
N VAL A 51 -19.22 -17.23 -20.13
CA VAL A 51 -18.37 -17.19 -18.93
C VAL A 51 -16.99 -17.76 -19.23
N GLU A 52 -15.96 -17.09 -18.72
CA GLU A 52 -14.56 -17.51 -18.82
C GLU A 52 -13.93 -17.54 -17.43
N GLN A 53 -13.14 -18.60 -17.16
CA GLN A 53 -12.34 -18.70 -15.95
C GLN A 53 -10.88 -18.38 -16.26
N LEU A 54 -10.33 -17.37 -15.59
CA LEU A 54 -8.92 -17.05 -15.65
C LEU A 54 -8.14 -17.89 -14.64
N ASP A 55 -6.97 -18.35 -15.08
CA ASP A 55 -5.99 -19.00 -14.23
C ASP A 55 -5.42 -18.05 -13.17
N ALA A 56 -4.79 -18.63 -12.15
CA ALA A 56 -4.05 -17.87 -11.16
C ALA A 56 -2.87 -17.14 -11.84
N LYS A 57 -2.71 -15.84 -11.58
CA LYS A 57 -1.49 -15.12 -11.96
C LYS A 57 -0.30 -15.67 -11.17
N ILE A 58 0.76 -16.05 -11.87
CA ILE A 58 2.02 -16.51 -11.30
C ILE A 58 3.09 -15.43 -11.52
N VAL A 59 3.82 -15.07 -10.47
CA VAL A 59 4.98 -14.16 -10.50
C VAL A 59 6.09 -14.83 -9.69
N ASP A 60 7.30 -14.96 -10.25
CA ASP A 60 8.43 -15.65 -9.60
C ASP A 60 8.04 -17.04 -9.04
N GLU A 61 7.31 -17.83 -9.85
CA GLU A 61 6.78 -19.17 -9.50
C GLU A 61 5.72 -19.19 -8.38
N GLU A 62 5.34 -18.03 -7.84
CA GLU A 62 4.33 -17.91 -6.80
C GLU A 62 2.97 -17.48 -7.35
N LYS A 63 1.90 -18.19 -6.97
CA LYS A 63 0.52 -17.70 -7.17
C LYS A 63 0.32 -16.40 -6.40
N VAL A 64 0.08 -15.31 -7.12
CA VAL A 64 -0.20 -13.99 -6.55
C VAL A 64 -1.61 -13.97 -5.97
N SER A 65 -1.73 -13.46 -4.75
CA SER A 65 -3.02 -13.22 -4.11
C SER A 65 -2.95 -12.01 -3.18
N SER A 66 -4.09 -11.43 -2.85
CA SER A 66 -4.15 -10.32 -1.89
C SER A 66 -3.55 -10.72 -0.55
N THR A 67 -3.73 -11.97 -0.08
CA THR A 67 -3.14 -12.45 1.18
C THR A 67 -1.62 -12.33 1.16
N LYS A 68 -0.96 -12.83 0.12
CA LYS A 68 0.50 -12.74 -0.01
C LYS A 68 1.01 -11.31 -0.11
N ILE A 69 0.29 -10.43 -0.81
CA ILE A 69 0.64 -9.01 -0.88
C ILE A 69 0.58 -8.38 0.51
N ARG A 70 -0.50 -8.63 1.27
CA ARG A 70 -0.63 -8.14 2.66
C ARG A 70 0.48 -8.67 3.55
N GLU A 71 0.80 -9.95 3.47
CA GLU A 71 1.90 -10.56 4.22
C GLU A 71 3.25 -9.94 3.87
N ALA A 72 3.52 -9.67 2.59
CA ALA A 72 4.73 -9.00 2.16
C ALA A 72 4.83 -7.58 2.74
N LEU A 73 3.75 -6.79 2.68
CA LEU A 73 3.68 -5.44 3.26
C LEU A 73 3.87 -5.46 4.79
N LEU A 74 3.17 -6.35 5.50
CA LEU A 74 3.26 -6.51 6.95
C LEU A 74 4.62 -7.05 7.41
N SER A 75 5.33 -7.76 6.54
CA SER A 75 6.69 -8.23 6.80
C SER A 75 7.76 -7.21 6.40
N GLY A 76 7.38 -6.10 5.74
CA GLY A 76 8.29 -5.07 5.26
C GLY A 76 9.01 -5.44 3.94
N ARG A 77 8.56 -6.48 3.25
CA ARG A 77 9.11 -6.96 1.96
C ARG A 77 8.52 -6.17 0.79
N ILE A 78 8.80 -4.87 0.74
CA ILE A 78 8.25 -3.93 -0.26
C ILE A 78 8.50 -4.37 -1.70
N LYS A 79 9.73 -4.77 -2.04
CA LYS A 79 10.06 -5.24 -3.40
C LYS A 79 9.19 -6.42 -3.83
N THR A 80 8.97 -7.39 -2.94
CA THR A 80 8.09 -8.53 -3.23
C THR A 80 6.65 -8.07 -3.42
N ALA A 81 6.16 -7.16 -2.56
CA ALA A 81 4.82 -6.60 -2.70
C ALA A 81 4.64 -5.88 -4.04
N ASN A 82 5.60 -5.04 -4.44
CA ASN A 82 5.58 -4.30 -5.70
C ASN A 82 5.62 -5.25 -6.91
N SER A 83 6.46 -6.30 -6.87
CA SER A 83 6.49 -7.36 -7.91
C SER A 83 5.12 -8.04 -8.07
N PHE A 84 4.49 -8.41 -6.95
CA PHE A 84 3.16 -9.03 -6.97
C PHE A 84 2.06 -8.09 -7.45
N LEU A 85 2.12 -6.81 -7.09
CA LEU A 85 1.18 -5.77 -7.52
C LEU A 85 1.34 -5.41 -9.00
N GLY A 86 2.57 -5.48 -9.53
CA GLY A 86 2.94 -4.97 -10.84
C GLY A 86 3.10 -3.45 -10.89
N TYR A 87 3.12 -2.78 -9.73
CA TYR A 87 3.38 -1.36 -9.56
C TYR A 87 3.92 -1.10 -8.16
N ASP A 88 4.52 0.07 -7.94
CA ASP A 88 5.04 0.42 -6.62
C ASP A 88 3.93 0.77 -5.63
N TYR A 89 3.94 0.12 -4.47
CA TYR A 89 2.97 0.40 -3.44
C TYR A 89 3.06 1.85 -2.98
N PHE A 90 1.94 2.55 -2.92
CA PHE A 90 1.90 3.95 -2.53
C PHE A 90 0.84 4.24 -1.47
N LEU A 91 0.91 5.38 -0.78
CA LEU A 91 -0.10 5.90 0.14
C LEU A 91 -0.40 7.36 -0.23
N ASN A 92 -1.67 7.77 -0.22
CA ASN A 92 -2.02 9.18 -0.30
C ASN A 92 -2.21 9.74 1.11
N GLY A 93 -1.95 11.02 1.27
CA GLY A 93 -2.13 11.67 2.54
C GLY A 93 -1.91 13.17 2.48
N THR A 94 -2.23 13.82 3.59
CA THR A 94 -2.03 15.26 3.76
C THR A 94 -0.84 15.51 4.67
N ILE A 95 -0.03 16.51 4.29
CA ILE A 95 1.12 16.94 5.09
C ILE A 95 0.65 17.75 6.30
N VAL A 96 1.05 17.31 7.49
CA VAL A 96 0.67 17.94 8.77
C VAL A 96 1.89 18.30 9.62
N ALA A 97 1.68 19.22 10.56
CA ALA A 97 2.73 19.64 11.48
C ALA A 97 3.12 18.51 12.45
N GLY A 98 4.41 18.19 12.49
CA GLY A 98 5.01 17.23 13.43
C GLY A 98 5.66 17.89 14.64
N LYS A 99 6.38 17.09 15.44
CA LYS A 99 7.17 17.58 16.60
C LYS A 99 8.41 18.39 16.21
N LYS A 100 8.74 18.47 14.92
CA LYS A 100 9.88 19.22 14.34
C LYS A 100 11.26 18.87 14.95
N ILE A 101 11.41 17.72 15.62
CA ILE A 101 12.64 17.28 16.31
C ILE A 101 13.81 17.19 15.32
N GLY A 102 13.59 16.63 14.13
CA GLY A 102 14.64 16.47 13.14
C GLY A 102 15.25 17.80 12.64
N ARG A 103 14.53 18.93 12.78
CA ARG A 103 15.03 20.24 12.34
C ARG A 103 16.28 20.68 13.11
N SER A 104 16.37 20.37 14.41
CA SER A 104 17.54 20.76 15.23
C SER A 104 18.82 20.00 14.88
N ILE A 105 18.71 18.88 14.16
CA ILE A 105 19.84 18.03 13.74
C ILE A 105 20.05 18.00 12.22
N GLY A 106 19.42 18.91 11.48
CA GLY A 106 19.58 19.01 10.02
C GLY A 106 18.77 18.00 9.19
N PHE A 107 17.76 17.37 9.79
CA PHE A 107 16.84 16.44 9.14
C PHE A 107 15.39 16.89 9.32
N PRO A 108 14.97 18.04 8.76
CA PRO A 108 13.58 18.50 8.88
C PRO A 108 12.62 17.43 8.35
N THR A 109 11.67 17.02 9.18
CA THR A 109 10.63 16.05 8.81
C THR A 109 9.26 16.72 8.80
N VAL A 110 8.40 16.20 7.94
CA VAL A 110 6.96 16.46 7.96
C VAL A 110 6.22 15.19 8.33
N ASN A 111 5.05 15.34 8.95
CA ASN A 111 4.18 14.22 9.21
C ASN A 111 3.19 14.08 8.06
N VAL A 112 2.80 12.84 7.72
CA VAL A 112 1.75 12.56 6.75
C VAL A 112 0.60 11.85 7.45
N LEU A 113 -0.59 12.41 7.33
CA LEU A 113 -1.83 11.76 7.72
C LEU A 113 -2.34 10.98 6.50
N ALA A 114 -2.36 9.66 6.57
CA ALA A 114 -2.90 8.85 5.48
C ALA A 114 -4.41 9.13 5.33
N GLU A 115 -4.85 9.34 4.08
CA GLU A 115 -6.26 9.62 3.77
C GLU A 115 -7.13 8.36 3.88
N GLU A 116 -6.59 7.22 3.46
CA GLU A 116 -7.35 5.99 3.27
C GLU A 116 -7.16 5.04 4.46
N ASP A 117 -8.12 5.00 5.38
CA ASP A 117 -8.12 4.13 6.56
C ASP A 117 -8.07 2.63 6.24
N TYR A 118 -8.60 2.24 5.07
CA TYR A 118 -8.57 0.88 4.55
C TYR A 118 -7.22 0.47 3.95
N LYS A 119 -6.30 1.41 3.75
CA LYS A 119 -5.02 1.16 3.09
C LYS A 119 -3.96 0.77 4.09
N MET A 120 -3.27 -0.35 3.80
CA MET A 120 -2.32 -0.92 4.73
C MET A 120 -0.99 -0.16 4.77
N ILE A 121 -0.72 0.53 5.87
CA ILE A 121 0.62 1.05 6.12
C ILE A 121 1.57 -0.15 6.31
N PRO A 122 2.71 -0.23 5.57
CA PRO A 122 3.67 -1.33 5.70
C PRO A 122 4.20 -1.50 7.13
N ARG A 123 4.96 -2.58 7.34
CA ARG A 123 5.65 -2.85 8.61
C ARG A 123 6.37 -1.62 9.16
N ASP A 124 6.49 -1.52 10.48
CA ASP A 124 7.22 -0.39 11.05
C ASP A 124 8.70 -0.43 10.63
N GLY A 125 9.29 0.74 10.44
CA GLY A 125 10.68 0.90 10.01
C GLY A 125 10.92 2.10 9.09
N VAL A 126 12.16 2.18 8.62
CA VAL A 126 12.64 3.23 7.74
C VAL A 126 12.64 2.74 6.29
N TYR A 127 12.22 3.58 5.37
CA TYR A 127 12.02 3.28 3.96
C TYR A 127 12.63 4.34 3.05
N ALA A 128 13.12 3.90 1.89
CA ALA A 128 13.39 4.77 0.75
C ALA A 128 12.07 4.97 -0.02
N VAL A 129 11.73 6.24 -0.26
CA VAL A 129 10.46 6.62 -0.89
C VAL A 129 10.66 7.68 -1.96
N GLU A 130 9.76 7.68 -2.94
CA GLU A 130 9.49 8.83 -3.78
C GLU A 130 8.22 9.52 -3.29
N LEU A 131 8.15 10.84 -3.47
CA LEU A 131 6.99 11.64 -3.10
C LEU A 131 6.50 12.38 -4.33
N VAL A 132 5.21 12.32 -4.62
CA VAL A 132 4.57 13.19 -5.60
C VAL A 132 3.85 14.31 -4.86
N LEU A 133 4.28 15.55 -5.09
CA LEU A 133 3.76 16.76 -4.45
C LEU A 133 3.61 17.85 -5.51
N GLY A 134 2.39 18.36 -5.69
CA GLY A 134 2.11 19.38 -6.71
C GLY A 134 2.51 18.95 -8.13
N GLY A 135 2.35 17.67 -8.46
CA GLY A 135 2.74 17.08 -9.76
C GLY A 135 4.24 16.90 -9.97
N LYS A 136 5.08 17.18 -8.97
CA LYS A 136 6.54 16.96 -9.03
C LYS A 136 6.95 15.78 -8.16
N THR A 137 7.91 15.01 -8.65
CA THR A 137 8.48 13.88 -7.92
C THR A 137 9.73 14.30 -7.15
N PHE A 138 9.77 13.98 -5.86
CA PHE A 138 10.88 14.18 -4.95
C PHE A 138 11.36 12.85 -4.39
N ARG A 139 12.59 12.82 -3.91
CA ARG A 139 13.17 11.66 -3.22
C ARG A 139 13.21 11.93 -1.73
N GLY A 140 13.02 10.89 -0.92
CA GLY A 140 13.08 11.03 0.52
C GLY A 140 13.33 9.71 1.23
N MET A 141 13.38 9.83 2.56
CA MET A 141 13.26 8.69 3.45
C MET A 141 12.10 8.93 4.40
N LEU A 142 11.43 7.84 4.74
CA LEU A 142 10.24 7.83 5.57
C LEU A 142 10.47 6.90 6.76
N ASN A 143 10.00 7.29 7.94
CA ASN A 143 9.79 6.39 9.06
C ASN A 143 8.29 6.14 9.22
N ALA A 144 7.89 4.86 9.17
CA ALA A 144 6.57 4.40 9.58
C ALA A 144 6.71 3.72 10.94
N GLY A 145 6.03 4.25 11.96
CA GLY A 145 6.18 3.77 13.33
C GLY A 145 5.00 4.10 14.22
N ILE A 146 4.93 3.48 15.39
CA ILE A 146 3.82 3.66 16.32
C ILE A 146 4.09 4.84 17.24
N ARG A 147 3.11 5.76 17.35
CA ARG A 147 3.08 6.71 18.45
C ARG A 147 2.25 6.14 19.60
N PRO A 148 2.80 6.03 20.82
CA PRO A 148 1.97 5.87 22.01
C PRO A 148 1.04 7.08 22.09
N THR A 149 -0.27 6.90 21.90
CA THR A 149 -1.23 7.98 22.09
C THR A 149 -1.73 7.96 23.53
N VAL A 150 -1.57 9.09 24.22
CA VAL A 150 -1.97 9.21 25.64
C VAL A 150 -3.50 9.38 25.77
N ASN A 151 -4.19 9.78 24.70
CA ASN A 151 -5.60 10.22 24.76
C ASN A 151 -6.60 9.38 23.95
N SER A 152 -6.18 8.31 23.27
CA SER A 152 -7.05 7.60 22.33
C SER A 152 -7.03 6.07 22.45
N GLY A 153 -6.60 5.52 23.59
CA GLY A 153 -6.72 4.08 23.91
C GLY A 153 -6.16 3.11 22.86
N GLY A 154 -5.30 3.58 21.94
CA GLY A 154 -4.86 2.83 20.77
C GLY A 154 -3.57 3.37 20.15
N GLU A 155 -2.87 2.48 19.45
CA GLU A 155 -1.61 2.76 18.76
C GLU A 155 -1.90 3.41 17.39
N ALA A 156 -1.65 4.71 17.24
CA ALA A 156 -1.77 5.36 15.95
C ALA A 156 -0.44 5.24 15.19
N LYS A 157 -0.47 4.59 14.03
CA LYS A 157 0.68 4.60 13.12
C LYS A 157 0.94 6.03 12.65
N SER A 158 2.18 6.42 12.74
CA SER A 158 2.70 7.72 12.33
C SER A 158 3.64 7.55 11.15
N ILE A 159 3.50 8.44 10.18
CA ILE A 159 4.38 8.51 9.02
C ILE A 159 5.13 9.84 9.09
N GLU A 160 6.45 9.78 9.21
CA GLU A 160 7.33 10.93 9.21
C GLU A 160 8.28 10.87 8.02
N VAL A 161 8.32 11.94 7.23
CA VAL A 161 9.07 11.96 5.97
C VAL A 161 10.09 13.08 5.97
N HIS A 162 11.32 12.74 5.61
CA HIS A 162 12.38 13.69 5.29
C HIS A 162 12.55 13.73 3.76
N ILE A 163 12.13 14.85 3.17
CA ILE A 163 12.28 15.11 1.73
C ILE A 163 13.70 15.62 1.48
N PHE A 164 14.42 15.02 0.53
CA PHE A 164 15.79 15.41 0.23
C PHE A 164 15.84 16.68 -0.61
N ASN A 165 16.79 17.56 -0.29
CA ASN A 165 17.05 18.81 -1.01
C ASN A 165 15.79 19.68 -1.15
N PHE A 166 15.01 19.77 -0.07
CA PHE A 166 13.73 20.46 -0.02
C PHE A 166 13.67 21.39 1.19
N ASP A 167 13.31 22.65 0.96
CA ASP A 167 13.36 23.72 1.95
C ASP A 167 12.07 24.56 2.04
N GLN A 168 10.99 24.13 1.39
CA GLN A 168 9.72 24.85 1.35
C GLN A 168 8.77 24.39 2.46
N GLU A 169 7.86 25.28 2.87
CA GLU A 169 6.77 24.96 3.78
C GLU A 169 5.55 24.46 2.99
N ILE A 170 5.09 23.24 3.33
CA ILE A 170 4.13 22.47 2.51
C ILE A 170 2.99 21.88 3.34
N TYR A 171 2.71 22.47 4.51
CA TYR A 171 1.61 22.01 5.36
C TYR A 171 0.25 22.18 4.67
N GLY A 172 -0.63 21.19 4.85
CA GLY A 172 -1.96 21.15 4.24
C GLY A 172 -1.97 20.71 2.77
N GLN A 173 -0.81 20.43 2.16
CA GLN A 173 -0.74 19.91 0.80
C GLN A 173 -0.91 18.39 0.76
N ASP A 174 -1.54 17.90 -0.30
CA ASP A 174 -1.67 16.48 -0.59
C ASP A 174 -0.36 15.92 -1.14
N VAL A 175 -0.03 14.69 -0.73
CA VAL A 175 1.18 14.00 -1.12
C VAL A 175 0.91 12.52 -1.38
N THR A 176 1.50 11.99 -2.45
CA THR A 176 1.56 10.54 -2.67
C THR A 176 2.94 10.03 -2.28
N LEU A 177 3.00 9.09 -1.34
CA LEU A 177 4.21 8.41 -0.89
C LEU A 177 4.35 7.09 -1.62
N ILE A 178 5.39 6.91 -2.44
CA ILE A 178 5.66 5.69 -3.21
C ILE A 178 6.80 4.93 -2.53
N PHE A 179 6.52 3.71 -2.06
CA PHE A 179 7.45 2.87 -1.33
C PHE A 179 8.31 2.05 -2.29
N LYS A 180 9.63 2.32 -2.27
CA LYS A 180 10.60 1.61 -3.13
C LYS A 180 11.25 0.45 -2.41
N GLN A 181 11.77 0.68 -1.21
CA GLN A 181 12.42 -0.37 -0.42
C GLN A 181 12.45 -0.03 1.07
N ARG A 182 12.37 -1.06 1.91
CA ARG A 182 12.67 -0.97 3.34
C ARG A 182 14.18 -0.94 3.58
N ILE A 183 14.62 -0.04 4.46
CA ILE A 183 16.02 0.15 4.86
C ILE A 183 16.32 -0.61 6.15
N ARG A 184 15.51 -0.42 7.21
CA ARG A 184 15.72 -1.05 8.52
C ARG A 184 14.50 -0.99 9.43
N ASP A 185 14.52 -1.74 10.53
CA ASP A 185 13.60 -1.59 11.66
C ASP A 185 13.78 -0.25 12.39
N GLU A 186 12.75 0.16 13.14
CA GLU A 186 12.85 1.26 14.09
C GLU A 186 13.82 0.91 15.23
N LYS A 187 14.46 1.93 15.79
CA LYS A 187 15.32 1.76 16.95
C LYS A 187 15.34 3.00 17.82
N MET A 188 15.50 2.79 19.12
CA MET A 188 15.72 3.87 20.08
C MET A 188 17.16 4.36 19.98
N PHE A 189 17.36 5.65 20.29
CA PHE A 189 18.67 6.29 20.31
C PHE A 189 18.91 6.90 21.67
N GLU A 190 20.12 6.74 22.19
CA GLU A 190 20.52 7.24 23.50
C GLU A 190 20.60 8.77 23.55
N ASN A 191 20.86 9.42 22.42
CA ASN A 191 20.95 10.88 22.31
C ASN A 191 20.74 11.37 20.87
N MET A 192 20.65 12.70 20.72
CA MET A 192 20.42 13.37 19.43
C MET A 192 21.56 13.19 18.43
N GLU A 193 22.80 13.04 18.90
CA GLU A 193 23.96 12.82 18.03
C GLU A 193 23.93 11.44 17.38
N ALA A 194 23.59 10.40 18.16
CA ALA A 194 23.42 9.04 17.69
C ALA A 194 22.30 8.94 16.66
N LEU A 195 21.17 9.63 16.91
CA LEU A 195 20.07 9.76 15.94
C LEU A 195 20.56 10.41 14.64
N ALA A 196 21.22 11.57 14.73
CA ALA A 196 21.70 12.31 13.57
C ALA A 196 22.69 11.48 12.72
N LYS A 197 23.60 10.75 13.38
CA LYS A 197 24.54 9.85 12.71
C LYS A 197 23.82 8.76 11.93
N GLN A 198 22.79 8.15 12.51
CA GLN A 198 22.02 7.12 11.81
C GLN A 198 21.20 7.70 10.65
N LEU A 199 20.55 8.85 10.82
CA LEU A 199 19.78 9.48 9.75
C LEU A 199 20.66 9.82 8.52
N LYS A 200 21.94 10.15 8.74
CA LYS A 200 22.92 10.30 7.65
C LYS A 200 23.14 8.99 6.88
N LEU A 201 23.29 7.88 7.59
CA LEU A 201 23.44 6.56 6.98
C LEU A 201 22.17 6.13 6.24
N ASP A 202 21.00 6.34 6.84
CA ASP A 202 19.71 6.04 6.24
C ASP A 202 19.49 6.85 4.96
N LYS A 203 19.84 8.15 4.97
CA LYS A 203 19.79 9.00 3.77
C LYS A 203 20.72 8.51 2.67
N GLN A 204 21.95 8.12 3.00
CA GLN A 204 22.89 7.57 2.01
C GLN A 204 22.35 6.29 1.38
N GLU A 205 21.78 5.40 2.18
CA GLU A 205 21.19 4.16 1.69
C GLU A 205 19.96 4.41 0.83
N ALA A 206 19.06 5.30 1.28
CA ALA A 206 17.90 5.73 0.49
C ALA A 206 18.32 6.30 -0.87
N LEU A 207 19.34 7.16 -0.91
CA LEU A 207 19.84 7.71 -2.17
C LEU A 207 20.40 6.64 -3.11
N LYS A 208 21.10 5.61 -2.59
CA LYS A 208 21.58 4.49 -3.41
C LYS A 208 20.42 3.69 -4.01
N ILE A 209 19.42 3.35 -3.19
CA ILE A 209 18.22 2.64 -3.62
C ILE A 209 17.52 3.43 -4.73
N LEU A 210 17.30 4.73 -4.50
CA LEU A 210 16.57 5.60 -5.43
C LEU A 210 17.38 5.96 -6.68
N ALA A 211 18.71 5.90 -6.65
CA ALA A 211 19.55 6.12 -7.82
C ALA A 211 19.47 4.97 -8.85
N GLY A 212 19.15 3.76 -8.40
CA GLY A 212 18.94 2.59 -9.27
C GLY A 212 17.63 2.63 -10.06
N GLU A 213 16.73 3.57 -9.75
CA GLU A 213 15.43 3.71 -10.39
C GLU A 213 15.43 4.93 -11.32
N LYS A 214 15.05 4.72 -12.58
CA LYS A 214 14.87 5.80 -13.55
C LYS A 214 13.59 6.57 -13.17
N LEU A 215 13.72 7.88 -13.04
CA LEU A 215 12.60 8.82 -12.95
C LEU A 215 11.79 8.82 -14.26
#